data_AF-A0A5S4ZPL8-F1
#
_entry.id   AF-A0A5S4ZPL8-F1
#
_cell.length_a   1.000
_cell.length_b   1.000
_cell.length_c   1.000
_cell.angle_alpha   90.00
_cell.angle_beta   90.00
_cell.angle_gamma   90.00
#
_symmetry.space_group_name_H-M   'P 1'
#
loop_
_entity.id
_entity.type
_entity.pdbx_description
1 polymer ?
#
loop_
_entity_poly.entity_id
_entity_poly.type
_entity_poly.pdbx_seq_one_letter_code
_entity_poly.pdbx_strand_id
1 'polypeptide(L)'
;MNSNYLERFLSWLTPLKKEPPGLLEAVNSARRDWKQAQHDFNFISDKNMIDCTVHKIKASERQYIALLKAAKQQNITAWQWESPPVTATSGEACHATEQAN
;
A
#
# COMPACT_ATOMS: atom_id res chain seq x y z
N MET A 1 -1.04 -11.04 42.67
CA MET A 1 -1.44 -11.24 41.27
C MET A 1 -0.23 -10.93 40.39
N ASN A 2 0.18 -11.89 39.55
CA ASN A 2 1.49 -11.88 38.88
C ASN A 2 1.52 -10.92 37.67
N SER A 3 2.15 -9.75 37.81
CA SER A 3 2.30 -8.74 36.73
C SER A 3 2.96 -9.25 35.44
N ASN A 4 3.70 -10.36 35.51
CA ASN A 4 4.41 -10.94 34.35
C ASN A 4 3.49 -11.55 33.28
N TYR A 5 2.25 -11.91 33.64
CA TYR A 5 1.31 -12.49 32.66
C TYR A 5 0.65 -11.41 31.82
N LEU A 6 0.35 -10.26 32.43
CA LEU A 6 -0.21 -9.13 31.71
C LEU A 6 0.80 -8.59 30.71
N GLU A 7 2.07 -8.43 31.10
CA GLU A 7 3.15 -8.01 30.20
C GLU A 7 3.35 -8.97 29.02
N ARG A 8 3.33 -10.29 29.26
CA ARG A 8 3.51 -11.30 28.20
C ARG A 8 2.28 -11.41 27.28
N PHE A 9 1.09 -11.23 27.83
CA PHE A 9 -0.16 -11.20 27.07
C PHE A 9 -0.29 -9.92 26.25
N LEU A 10 0.08 -8.77 26.83
CA LEU A 10 0.17 -7.50 26.13
C LEU A 10 1.24 -7.59 25.04
N SER A 11 2.39 -8.21 25.27
CA SER A 11 3.41 -8.47 24.23
C SER A 11 2.86 -9.28 23.04
N TRP A 12 2.02 -10.29 23.29
CA TRP A 12 1.36 -11.07 22.23
C TRP A 12 0.25 -10.30 21.51
N LEU A 13 -0.49 -9.46 22.23
CA LEU A 13 -1.56 -8.60 21.68
C LEU A 13 -1.05 -7.32 21.04
N THR A 14 0.23 -6.99 21.20
CA THR A 14 0.79 -5.80 20.59
C THR A 14 1.31 -6.17 19.20
N PRO A 15 0.61 -5.85 18.10
CA PRO A 15 1.28 -5.62 16.83
C PRO A 15 2.15 -4.37 17.03
N LEU A 16 3.31 -4.58 17.65
CA LEU A 16 4.31 -3.59 17.97
C LEU A 16 4.68 -2.88 16.69
N LYS A 17 4.40 -1.57 16.65
CA LYS A 17 5.14 -0.54 15.92
C LYS A 17 5.94 -1.11 14.74
N LYS A 18 5.25 -1.66 13.73
CA LYS A 18 5.89 -1.76 12.42
C LYS A 18 6.01 -0.32 11.97
N GLU A 19 7.23 0.12 11.66
CA GLU A 19 7.41 1.30 10.83
C GLU A 19 6.37 1.25 9.71
N PRO A 20 5.69 2.37 9.42
CA PRO A 20 4.57 2.37 8.49
C PRO A 20 5.03 1.62 7.24
N PRO A 21 4.43 0.45 6.94
CA PRO A 21 4.93 -0.38 5.85
C PRO A 21 4.94 0.48 4.61
N GLY A 22 5.98 0.31 3.78
CA GLY A 22 6.04 0.99 2.48
C GLY A 22 4.71 0.85 1.76
N LEU A 23 4.30 1.88 1.00
CA LEU A 23 2.94 2.00 0.48
C LEU A 23 2.44 0.71 -0.22
N LEU A 24 3.33 0.02 -0.94
CA LEU A 24 3.05 -1.27 -1.57
C LEU A 24 2.75 -2.39 -0.56
N GLU A 25 3.53 -2.48 0.52
CA GLU A 25 3.31 -3.44 1.60
C GLU A 25 2.01 -3.15 2.37
N ALA A 26 1.68 -1.88 2.58
CA ALA A 26 0.41 -1.46 3.18
C ALA A 26 -0.79 -1.88 2.30
N VAL A 27 -0.68 -1.71 0.97
CA VAL A 27 -1.70 -2.17 0.01
C VAL A 27 -1.84 -3.69 0.06
N ASN A 28 -0.72 -4.41 0.08
CA ASN A 28 -0.71 -5.88 0.15
C ASN A 28 -1.30 -6.39 1.47
N SER A 29 -1.00 -5.77 2.60
CA SER A 29 -1.59 -6.13 3.89
C SER A 29 -3.09 -5.89 3.91
N ALA A 30 -3.55 -4.71 3.49
CA ALA A 30 -4.98 -4.40 3.43
C ALA A 30 -5.75 -5.38 2.51
N ARG A 31 -5.13 -5.82 1.40
CA ARG A 31 -5.71 -6.85 0.53
C ARG A 31 -5.82 -8.21 1.22
N ARG A 32 -4.78 -8.63 1.97
CA ARG A 32 -4.81 -9.89 2.74
C ARG A 32 -5.90 -9.84 3.82
N ASP A 33 -5.98 -8.73 4.55
CA ASP A 33 -6.96 -8.55 5.62
C ASP A 33 -8.39 -8.56 5.08
N TRP A 34 -8.63 -7.93 3.92
CA TRP A 34 -9.94 -7.97 3.27
C TRP A 34 -10.32 -9.39 2.80
N LYS A 35 -9.37 -10.14 2.23
CA LYS A 35 -9.61 -11.55 1.87
C LYS A 35 -9.86 -12.43 3.08
N GLN A 36 -9.10 -12.22 4.16
CA GLN A 36 -9.28 -12.96 5.40
C GLN A 36 -10.65 -12.69 6.01
N ALA A 37 -11.09 -11.44 6.08
CA ALA A 37 -12.40 -11.10 6.61
C ALA A 37 -13.55 -11.72 5.80
N GLN A 38 -13.42 -11.81 4.47
CA GLN A 38 -14.38 -12.52 3.61
C GLN A 38 -14.34 -14.03 3.84
N HIS A 39 -13.15 -14.60 4.02
CA HIS A 39 -13.02 -16.02 4.34
C HIS A 39 -13.67 -16.34 5.69
N ASP A 40 -13.35 -15.57 6.73
CA ASP A 40 -13.87 -15.70 8.09
C ASP A 40 -15.41 -15.67 8.12
N PHE A 41 -16.02 -14.83 7.30
CA PHE A 41 -17.48 -14.74 7.18
C PHE A 41 -18.15 -16.08 6.86
N ASN A 42 -17.50 -16.95 6.07
CA ASN A 42 -18.05 -18.26 5.70
C ASN A 42 -18.13 -19.23 6.88
N PHE A 43 -17.39 -18.98 7.97
CA PHE A 43 -17.35 -19.84 9.16
C PHE A 43 -18.24 -19.30 10.29
N ILE A 44 -18.74 -18.08 10.16
CA ILE A 44 -19.54 -17.44 11.21
C ILE A 44 -20.99 -17.88 11.09
N SER A 45 -21.44 -18.66 12.07
CA SER A 45 -22.84 -19.09 12.19
C SER A 45 -23.65 -18.26 13.18
N ASP A 46 -22.99 -17.46 14.05
CA ASP A 46 -23.66 -16.63 15.04
C ASP A 46 -24.20 -15.35 14.41
N LYS A 47 -25.52 -15.17 14.48
CA LYS A 47 -26.25 -14.01 13.96
C LYS A 47 -25.75 -12.68 14.52
N ASN A 48 -25.28 -12.65 15.78
CA ASN A 48 -24.76 -11.42 16.39
C ASN A 48 -23.36 -11.05 15.86
N MET A 49 -22.61 -12.01 15.34
CA MET A 49 -21.30 -11.75 14.73
C MET A 49 -21.38 -11.37 13.25
N ILE A 50 -22.50 -11.65 12.57
CA ILE A 50 -22.69 -11.33 11.14
C ILE A 50 -22.51 -9.83 10.92
N ASP A 51 -23.19 -8.99 11.70
CA ASP A 51 -23.16 -7.53 11.53
C ASP A 51 -21.75 -6.97 11.75
N CYS A 52 -21.11 -7.34 12.86
CA CYS A 52 -19.72 -7.00 13.16
C CYS A 52 -18.76 -7.41 12.03
N THR A 53 -18.95 -8.59 11.46
CA THR A 53 -18.08 -9.11 10.38
C THR A 53 -18.31 -8.37 9.07
N VAL A 54 -19.56 -8.08 8.73
CA VAL A 54 -19.90 -7.25 7.56
C VAL A 54 -19.27 -5.86 7.68
N HIS A 55 -19.32 -5.25 8.86
CA HIS A 55 -18.64 -3.99 9.13
C HIS A 55 -17.12 -4.10 8.95
N LYS A 56 -16.49 -5.18 9.44
CA LYS A 56 -15.05 -5.45 9.26
C LYS A 56 -14.66 -5.62 7.80
N ILE A 57 -15.47 -6.33 7.00
CA ILE A 57 -15.26 -6.49 5.55
C ILE A 57 -15.31 -5.12 4.86
N LYS A 58 -16.35 -4.33 5.12
CA LYS A 58 -16.50 -2.99 4.52
C LYS A 58 -15.37 -2.04 4.93
N ALA A 59 -14.91 -2.11 6.17
CA ALA A 59 -13.82 -1.28 6.66
C ALA A 59 -12.49 -1.61 5.94
N SER A 60 -12.16 -2.91 5.84
CA SER A 60 -10.93 -3.37 5.16
C SER A 60 -10.96 -3.09 3.66
N GLU A 61 -12.11 -3.22 3.00
CA GLU A 61 -12.30 -2.82 1.60
C GLU A 61 -12.01 -1.33 1.38
N ARG A 62 -12.61 -0.45 2.20
CA ARG A 62 -12.40 1.00 2.09
C ARG A 62 -10.94 1.38 2.31
N GLN A 63 -10.28 0.73 3.28
CA GLN A 63 -8.87 0.93 3.54
C GLN A 63 -8.00 0.53 2.34
N TYR A 64 -8.27 -0.63 1.73
CA TYR A 64 -7.57 -1.07 0.53
C TYR A 64 -7.75 -0.09 -0.64
N ILE A 65 -8.97 0.38 -0.89
CA ILE A 65 -9.27 1.36 -1.94
C ILE A 65 -8.55 2.70 -1.68
N ALA A 66 -8.54 3.17 -0.44
CA ALA A 66 -7.84 4.41 -0.08
C ALA A 66 -6.33 4.31 -0.32
N LEU A 67 -5.72 3.18 0.04
CA LEU A 67 -4.30 2.94 -0.19
C LEU A 67 -3.96 2.80 -1.68
N LEU A 68 -4.83 2.17 -2.47
CA LEU A 68 -4.68 2.13 -3.93
C LEU A 68 -4.73 3.54 -4.55
N LYS A 69 -5.65 4.39 -4.08
CA LYS A 69 -5.73 5.78 -4.53
C LYS A 69 -4.46 6.55 -4.18
N ALA A 70 -3.93 6.38 -2.96
CA ALA A 70 -2.67 6.98 -2.54
C ALA A 70 -1.49 6.49 -3.40
N ALA A 71 -1.41 5.19 -3.71
CA ALA A 71 -0.36 4.63 -4.57
C ALA A 71 -0.40 5.20 -5.99
N LYS A 72 -1.60 5.36 -6.55
CA LYS A 72 -1.80 5.99 -7.86
C LYS A 72 -1.38 7.46 -7.87
N GLN A 73 -1.69 8.21 -6.81
CA GLN A 73 -1.31 9.63 -6.69
C GLN A 73 0.19 9.83 -6.57
N GLN A 74 0.90 8.91 -5.91
CA GLN A 74 2.35 8.99 -5.74
C GLN A 74 3.14 8.48 -6.95
N ASN A 75 2.49 8.09 -8.06
CA ASN A 75 3.12 7.46 -9.24
C ASN A 75 4.10 6.34 -8.83
N ILE A 76 3.81 5.61 -7.75
CA ILE A 76 4.53 4.39 -7.39
C ILE A 76 3.98 3.30 -8.29
N THR A 77 4.33 3.40 -9.56
CA THR A 77 4.22 2.31 -10.52
C THR A 77 5.27 1.30 -10.06
N ALA A 78 4.90 0.02 -9.92
CA ALA A 78 5.85 -1.08 -9.69
C ALA A 78 6.95 -1.19 -10.79
N TRP A 79 6.81 -0.37 -11.83
CA TRP A 79 7.73 -0.14 -12.92
C TRP A 79 8.22 1.32 -12.88
N GLN A 80 8.96 1.72 -11.85
CA GLN A 80 9.99 2.73 -12.10
C GLN A 80 11.09 2.03 -12.91
N TRP A 81 10.78 1.79 -14.19
CA TRP A 81 11.81 1.70 -15.19
C TRP A 81 12.47 3.06 -15.17
N GLU A 82 13.67 3.12 -14.63
CA GLU A 82 14.57 4.25 -14.78
C GLU A 82 14.56 4.58 -16.27
N SER A 83 13.78 5.59 -16.66
CA SER A 83 13.90 6.09 -18.03
C SER A 83 15.32 6.58 -18.09
N PRO A 84 16.18 5.99 -18.95
CA PRO A 84 17.54 6.50 -19.11
C PRO A 84 17.42 8.00 -19.41
N PRO A 85 18.35 8.83 -18.87
CA PRO A 85 18.29 10.26 -19.07
C PRO A 85 18.16 10.48 -20.57
N VAL A 86 17.06 11.11 -20.99
CA VAL A 86 16.93 11.61 -22.35
C VAL A 86 18.02 12.65 -22.50
N THR A 87 19.22 12.18 -22.87
CA THR A 87 20.25 13.00 -23.46
C THR A 87 19.63 13.48 -24.77
N ALA A 88 18.98 14.63 -24.68
CA ALA A 88 18.77 15.51 -25.81
C ALA A 88 20.18 15.93 -26.29
N THR A 89 20.81 15.01 -27.03
CA THR A 89 21.95 15.29 -27.88
C THR A 89 21.43 15.21 -29.31
N SER A 90 21.82 16.21 -30.09
CA SER A 90 21.68 16.30 -31.54
C SER A 90 20.39 16.95 -32.04
N GLY A 91 20.30 18.26 -31.79
CA GLY A 91 19.45 19.19 -32.50
C GLY A 91 20.11 20.56 -32.67
N GLU A 92 21.44 20.62 -32.82
CA GLU A 92 22.16 21.83 -33.24
C GLU A 92 22.86 21.54 -34.57
N ALA A 93 22.13 21.75 -35.65
CA ALA A 93 22.71 22.08 -36.94
C ALA A 93 21.91 23.26 -37.51
N CYS A 94 22.64 24.15 -38.18
CA CYS A 94 22.20 25.33 -38.92
C CYS A 94 22.24 26.65 -38.15
N HIS A 95 23.45 27.12 -37.83
CA HIS A 95 23.75 28.54 -37.96
C HIS A 95 24.65 28.73 -39.19
N ALA A 96 24.05 29.26 -40.24
CA ALA A 96 24.74 29.80 -41.40
C ALA A 96 25.56 31.02 -40.97
N THR A 97 26.82 31.07 -41.39
CA THR A 97 27.50 32.35 -41.64
C THR A 97 28.30 32.22 -42.92
N GLU A 98 27.65 32.68 -43.98
CA GLU A 98 28.24 33.35 -45.12
C GLU A 98 29.31 34.35 -44.65
N GLN A 99 30.57 34.15 -45.04
CA GLN A 99 31.57 35.21 -45.09
C GLN A 99 32.40 35.08 -46.36
N ALA A 100 32.15 36.05 -47.23
CA ALA A 100 32.98 36.43 -48.35
C ALA A 100 34.35 36.93 -47.86
N ASN A 101 35.42 36.46 -48.50
CA ASN A 101 36.53 37.25 -49.06
C ASN A 101 37.56 36.30 -49.69
#